data_AF-A0A819ERI3-F1
#
_entry.id   AF-A0A819ERI3-F1
#
_cell.length_a   1.000
_cell.length_b   1.000
_cell.length_c   1.000
_cell.angle_alpha   90.00
_cell.angle_beta   90.00
_cell.angle_gamma   90.00
#
_symmetry.space_group_name_H-M   'P 1'
#
loop_
_entity.id
_entity.type
_entity.pdbx_description
1 polymer ?
#
loop_
_entity_poly.entity_id
_entity_poly.type
_entity_poly.pdbx_seq_one_letter_code
_entity_poly.pdbx_strand_id
1 'polypeptide(L)'
;LKLNSAPVFIHFPPRMKPKKSDFMDISRWGFSAEQLAKWIHDRTDVQIHIFRPPNYSGFLLIVLLVTMIGGLLYIKRNSLEFLYNQVVWGMFVVLAILICISGQIWNSIRGSPFLHRNPQTGQIGLFSGSSGYQFIAETYVVFFLYILFLADYAFFLGKKNFDLGFYFP
;
A
#
# COMPACT_ATOMS: atom_id res chain seq x y z
N LEU A 1 4.38 -16.85 6.59
CA LEU A 1 4.89 -18.05 5.88
C LEU A 1 4.23 -18.13 4.51
N LYS A 2 4.95 -17.87 3.41
CA LYS A 2 4.47 -18.11 2.04
C LYS A 2 4.88 -19.52 1.64
N LEU A 3 4.13 -20.51 2.11
CA LEU A 3 4.34 -21.90 1.69
C LEU A 3 3.75 -22.05 0.28
N ASN A 4 4.62 -22.21 -0.72
CA ASN A 4 4.25 -22.45 -2.12
C ASN A 4 4.04 -23.95 -2.42
N SER A 5 4.13 -24.81 -1.41
CA SER A 5 3.83 -26.23 -1.49
C SER A 5 2.68 -26.53 -0.55
N ALA A 6 1.58 -27.02 -1.12
CA ALA A 6 0.46 -27.57 -0.37
C ALA A 6 0.34 -29.06 -0.70
N PRO A 7 -0.05 -29.88 0.28
CA PRO A 7 -0.30 -31.30 0.06
C PRO A 7 -1.44 -31.50 -0.95
N VAL A 8 -1.35 -32.53 -1.79
CA VAL A 8 -2.39 -32.85 -2.78
C VAL A 8 -3.64 -33.35 -2.05
N PHE A 9 -4.79 -32.70 -2.28
CA PHE A 9 -6.07 -33.12 -1.71
C PHE A 9 -6.80 -34.03 -2.70
N ILE A 10 -7.20 -35.22 -2.23
CA ILE A 10 -7.93 -36.23 -3.02
C ILE A 10 -9.19 -36.62 -2.26
N HIS A 11 -10.35 -36.56 -2.92
CA HIS A 11 -11.62 -37.01 -2.36
C HIS A 11 -11.93 -38.43 -2.85
N PHE A 12 -12.18 -39.38 -1.94
CA PHE A 12 -12.56 -40.74 -2.31
C PHE A 12 -14.09 -40.92 -2.20
N PRO A 13 -14.82 -41.07 -3.31
CA PRO A 13 -16.26 -41.29 -3.25
C PRO A 13 -16.60 -42.70 -2.73
N PRO A 14 -17.67 -42.88 -1.93
CA PRO A 14 -17.96 -44.11 -1.21
C PRO A 14 -18.38 -45.31 -2.08
N ARG A 15 -18.68 -45.12 -3.38
CA ARG A 15 -19.17 -46.20 -4.27
C ARG A 15 -18.64 -46.17 -5.70
N MET A 16 -17.72 -45.26 -6.06
CA MET A 16 -17.27 -45.08 -7.45
C MET A 16 -15.74 -45.06 -7.56
N LYS A 17 -15.19 -45.48 -8.70
CA LYS A 17 -13.76 -45.36 -9.00
C LYS A 17 -13.35 -43.88 -9.03
N PRO A 18 -12.16 -43.51 -8.50
CA PRO A 18 -11.73 -42.12 -8.43
C PRO A 18 -11.64 -41.50 -9.82
N LYS A 19 -12.29 -40.35 -10.01
CA LYS A 19 -12.33 -39.60 -11.27
C LYS A 19 -11.25 -38.52 -11.24
N LYS A 20 -10.76 -38.08 -12.40
CA LYS A 20 -9.75 -36.99 -12.50
C LYS A 20 -10.18 -35.69 -11.80
N SER A 21 -11.48 -35.50 -11.60
CA SER A 21 -12.07 -34.35 -10.92
C SER A 21 -12.05 -34.42 -9.39
N ASP A 22 -11.65 -35.57 -8.85
CA ASP A 22 -11.51 -35.83 -7.41
C ASP A 22 -10.10 -35.49 -6.90
N PHE A 23 -9.19 -35.10 -7.80
CA PHE A 23 -7.91 -34.46 -7.49
C PHE A 23 -8.12 -32.95 -7.49
N MET A 24 -7.79 -32.27 -6.39
CA MET A 24 -7.77 -30.82 -6.37
C MET A 24 -6.47 -30.32 -7.00
N ASP A 25 -6.55 -29.81 -8.23
CA ASP A 25 -5.42 -29.16 -8.90
C ASP A 25 -5.15 -27.79 -8.26
N ILE A 26 -4.25 -27.77 -7.27
CA ILE A 26 -3.87 -26.57 -6.51
C ILE A 26 -3.32 -25.45 -7.43
N SER A 27 -2.65 -25.82 -8.53
CA SER A 27 -2.17 -24.86 -9.54
C SER A 27 -3.30 -24.15 -10.30
N ARG A 28 -4.49 -24.76 -10.42
CA ARG A 28 -5.63 -24.18 -11.15
C ARG A 28 -6.62 -23.49 -10.21
N TRP A 29 -6.81 -24.04 -9.00
CA TRP A 29 -7.79 -23.54 -8.04
C TRP A 29 -7.18 -22.46 -7.14
N GLY A 30 -5.90 -22.54 -6.77
CA GLY A 30 -5.23 -21.62 -5.86
C GLY A 30 -5.08 -22.16 -4.43
N PHE A 31 -4.28 -21.47 -3.61
CA PHE A 31 -3.92 -21.89 -2.24
C PHE A 31 -4.89 -21.38 -1.15
N SER A 32 -5.98 -20.70 -1.50
CA SER A 32 -6.86 -20.12 -0.49
C SER A 32 -7.73 -21.18 0.18
N ALA A 33 -7.95 -21.04 1.49
CA ALA A 33 -8.83 -21.93 2.26
C ALA A 33 -10.25 -21.93 1.68
N GLU A 34 -10.71 -20.80 1.13
CA GLU A 34 -12.03 -20.63 0.52
C GLU A 34 -12.21 -21.47 -0.73
N GLN A 35 -11.16 -21.64 -1.54
CA GLN A 35 -11.22 -22.49 -2.73
C GLN A 35 -11.28 -23.97 -2.36
N LEU A 36 -10.59 -24.38 -1.28
CA LEU A 36 -10.68 -25.74 -0.75
C LEU A 36 -12.08 -26.03 -0.20
N ALA A 37 -12.66 -25.13 0.60
CA ALA A 37 -14.02 -25.32 1.13
C ALA A 37 -15.07 -25.38 0.02
N LYS A 38 -14.94 -24.56 -1.03
CA LYS A 38 -15.81 -24.63 -2.21
C LYS A 38 -15.69 -25.96 -2.95
N TRP A 39 -14.46 -26.46 -3.16
CA TRP A 39 -14.24 -27.75 -3.80
C TRP A 39 -14.82 -28.92 -2.98
N ILE A 40 -14.69 -28.87 -1.64
CA ILE A 40 -15.31 -29.86 -0.74
C ILE A 40 -16.84 -29.78 -0.82
N HIS A 41 -17.41 -28.57 -0.81
CA HIS A 41 -18.85 -28.36 -0.93
C HIS A 41 -19.40 -28.92 -2.25
N ASP A 42 -18.74 -28.64 -3.38
CA ASP A 42 -19.14 -29.16 -4.69
C ASP A 42 -19.10 -30.70 -4.79
N ARG A 43 -18.35 -31.37 -3.90
CA ARG A 43 -18.16 -32.84 -3.92
C ARG A 43 -18.96 -33.59 -2.87
N THR A 44 -19.17 -32.97 -1.71
CA THR A 44 -19.74 -33.64 -0.52
C THR A 44 -21.03 -32.97 -0.05
N ASP A 45 -21.43 -31.85 -0.64
CA ASP A 45 -22.52 -30.96 -0.20
C ASP A 45 -22.34 -30.43 1.24
N VAL A 46 -21.17 -30.67 1.86
CA VAL A 46 -20.83 -30.17 3.20
C VAL A 46 -20.32 -28.74 3.09
N GLN A 47 -21.01 -27.81 3.74
CA GLN A 47 -20.58 -26.41 3.83
C GLN A 47 -19.58 -26.22 4.99
N ILE A 48 -18.37 -25.78 4.67
CA ILE A 48 -17.34 -25.45 5.66
C ILE A 48 -17.25 -23.93 5.80
N HIS A 49 -17.54 -23.41 6.99
CA HIS A 49 -17.37 -21.99 7.31
C HIS A 49 -15.92 -21.69 7.70
N ILE A 50 -15.25 -20.84 6.92
CA ILE A 50 -13.87 -20.44 7.17
C ILE A 50 -13.88 -19.15 7.98
N PHE A 51 -13.38 -19.22 9.21
CA PHE A 51 -13.14 -18.06 10.04
C PHE A 51 -11.68 -17.66 9.93
N ARG A 52 -11.43 -16.47 9.38
CA ARG A 52 -10.11 -15.85 9.45
C ARG A 52 -10.01 -15.20 10.84
N PRO A 53 -8.99 -15.54 11.66
CA PRO A 53 -8.83 -14.89 12.95
C PRO A 53 -8.74 -13.37 12.72
N PRO A 54 -9.54 -12.55 13.43
CA PRO A 54 -9.51 -11.12 13.27
C PRO A 54 -8.08 -10.61 13.49
N ASN A 55 -7.60 -9.76 12.58
CA ASN A 55 -6.25 -9.24 12.65
C ASN A 55 -6.17 -8.15 13.74
N TYR A 56 -5.84 -8.56 14.97
CA TYR A 56 -5.69 -7.65 16.11
C TYR A 56 -4.47 -6.73 15.99
N SER A 57 -3.49 -7.03 15.11
CA SER A 57 -2.30 -6.20 14.97
C SER A 57 -2.61 -4.80 14.45
N GLY A 58 -3.59 -4.66 13.55
CA GLY A 58 -4.05 -3.36 13.06
C GLY A 58 -4.70 -2.53 14.16
N PHE A 59 -5.56 -3.13 14.97
CA PHE A 59 -6.19 -2.44 16.10
C PHE A 59 -5.17 -2.01 17.16
N LEU A 60 -4.25 -2.90 17.53
CA LEU A 60 -3.17 -2.59 18.48
C LEU A 60 -2.30 -1.43 18.00
N LEU A 61 -1.99 -1.39 16.70
CA LEU A 61 -1.23 -0.29 16.10
C LEU A 61 -1.99 1.04 16.16
N ILE A 62 -3.30 1.04 15.91
CA ILE A 62 -4.14 2.23 16.04
C ILE A 62 -4.17 2.72 17.49
N VAL A 63 -4.40 1.84 18.46
CA VAL A 63 -4.41 2.18 19.88
C VAL A 63 -3.07 2.77 20.31
N LEU A 64 -1.96 2.17 19.87
CA LEU A 64 -0.61 2.66 20.14
C LEU A 64 -0.37 4.04 19.52
N LEU A 65 -0.77 4.26 18.27
CA LEU A 65 -0.62 5.57 17.61
C LEU A 65 -1.45 6.66 18.30
N VAL A 66 -2.70 6.37 18.65
CA VAL A 66 -3.58 7.33 19.36
C VAL A 66 -2.99 7.68 20.73
N THR A 67 -2.50 6.69 21.47
CA THR A 67 -1.87 6.90 22.78
C THR A 67 -0.59 7.72 22.66
N MET A 68 0.24 7.45 21.63
CA MET A 68 1.47 8.18 21.37
C MET A 68 1.20 9.64 20.99
N ILE A 69 0.26 9.89 20.08
CA ILE A 69 -0.14 11.24 19.68
C ILE A 69 -0.74 11.99 20.88
N GLY A 70 -1.64 11.34 21.64
CA GLY A 70 -2.23 11.91 22.85
C GLY A 70 -1.19 12.25 23.92
N GLY A 71 -0.19 11.38 24.13
CA GLY A 71 0.93 11.63 25.05
C GLY A 71 1.80 12.81 24.63
N LEU A 72 2.11 12.93 23.33
CA LEU A 72 2.86 14.07 22.81
C LEU A 72 2.09 15.38 22.97
N LEU A 73 0.79 15.38 22.69
CA LEU A 73 -0.09 16.55 22.88
C LEU A 73 -0.20 16.93 24.37
N TYR A 74 -0.21 15.95 25.27
CA TYR A 74 -0.25 16.19 26.71
C TYR A 74 1.02 16.87 27.22
N ILE A 75 2.21 16.37 26.83
CA ILE A 75 3.51 16.95 27.23
C ILE A 75 3.69 18.35 26.62
N LYS A 76 3.27 18.54 25.37
CA LYS A 76 3.35 19.83 24.66
C LYS A 76 2.11 20.71 24.85
N ARG A 77 1.26 20.45 25.85
CA ARG A 77 0.04 21.24 26.14
C ARG A 77 0.28 22.75 26.17
N ASN A 78 1.44 23.18 26.67
CA ASN A 78 1.77 24.60 26.78
C ASN A 78 2.32 25.23 25.48
N SER A 79 2.60 24.41 24.45
CA SER A 79 3.20 24.81 23.17
C SER A 79 2.35 24.29 22.00
N LEU A 80 1.02 24.40 22.13
CA LEU A 80 0.06 24.02 21.07
C LEU A 80 -0.05 25.08 19.96
N GLU A 81 0.80 26.11 19.98
CA GLU A 81 0.82 27.18 18.96
C GLU A 81 1.01 26.63 17.54
N PHE A 82 1.71 25.51 17.37
CA PHE A 82 1.88 24.86 16.06
C PHE A 82 0.57 24.31 15.47
N LEU A 83 -0.38 23.87 16.33
CA LEU A 83 -1.68 23.35 15.90
C LEU A 83 -2.63 24.46 15.45
N TYR A 84 -2.44 25.68 15.93
CA TYR A 84 -3.24 26.83 15.51
C TYR A 84 -2.64 27.56 14.30
N ASN A 85 -1.40 27.23 13.92
CA ASN A 85 -0.72 27.87 12.81
C ASN A 85 -1.28 27.39 11.45
N GLN A 86 -1.94 28.29 10.73
CA GLN A 86 -2.47 28.05 9.38
C GLN A 86 -1.40 27.61 8.36
N VAL A 87 -0.15 28.05 8.53
CA VAL A 87 0.96 27.69 7.62
C VAL A 87 1.34 26.22 7.77
N VAL A 88 1.31 25.68 9.00
CA VAL A 88 1.60 24.26 9.26
C VAL A 88 0.55 23.37 8.60
N TRP A 89 -0.74 23.72 8.74
CA TRP A 89 -1.83 23.03 8.06
C TRP A 89 -1.74 23.15 6.54
N GLY A 90 -1.40 24.33 6.03
CA GLY A 90 -1.17 24.55 4.60
C GLY A 90 -0.06 23.64 4.06
N MET A 91 1.09 23.58 4.73
CA MET A 91 2.19 22.68 4.36
C MET A 91 1.76 21.20 4.39
N PHE A 92 1.00 20.79 5.41
CA PHE A 92 0.51 19.42 5.53
C PHE A 92 -0.43 19.04 4.38
N VAL A 93 -1.37 19.92 4.02
CA VAL A 93 -2.29 19.71 2.90
C VAL A 93 -1.55 19.60 1.58
N VAL A 94 -0.57 20.49 1.33
CA VAL A 94 0.26 20.42 0.11
C VAL A 94 1.04 19.10 0.05
N LEU A 95 1.67 18.68 1.15
CA LEU A 95 2.38 17.41 1.22
C LEU A 95 1.44 16.21 0.96
N ALA A 96 0.24 16.21 1.52
CA ALA A 96 -0.74 15.15 1.28
C ALA A 96 -1.15 15.08 -0.20
N ILE A 97 -1.37 16.23 -0.85
CA ILE A 97 -1.68 16.30 -2.29
C ILE A 97 -0.52 15.74 -3.12
N LEU A 98 0.73 16.09 -2.79
CA LEU A 98 1.91 15.58 -3.48
C LEU A 98 2.05 14.05 -3.38
N ILE A 99 1.78 13.47 -2.22
CA ILE A 99 1.77 12.01 -2.01
C ILE A 99 0.72 11.34 -2.90
N CYS A 100 -0.47 11.94 -2.99
CA CYS A 100 -1.56 11.43 -3.81
C CYS A 100 -1.24 11.48 -5.31
N ILE A 101 -0.67 12.60 -5.81
CA ILE A 101 -0.36 12.78 -7.23
C ILE A 101 0.83 11.93 -7.66
N SER A 102 1.83 11.75 -6.79
CA SER A 102 3.05 10.98 -7.08
C SER A 102 2.80 9.51 -7.44
N GLY A 103 1.69 8.92 -6.99
CA GLY A 103 1.33 7.52 -7.27
C GLY A 103 1.56 6.55 -6.11
N GLN A 104 1.75 7.05 -4.88
CA GLN A 104 1.95 6.20 -3.69
C GLN A 104 0.76 5.28 -3.41
N ILE A 105 -0.46 5.76 -3.66
CA ILE A 105 -1.68 4.94 -3.56
C ILE A 105 -1.66 3.81 -4.59
N TRP A 106 -1.13 4.07 -5.79
CA TRP A 106 -1.04 3.04 -6.81
C TRP A 106 -0.14 1.90 -6.37
N ASN A 107 1.02 2.23 -5.77
CA ASN A 107 1.94 1.24 -5.21
C ASN A 107 1.31 0.46 -4.05
N SER A 108 0.60 1.14 -3.15
CA SER A 108 0.00 0.52 -1.96
C SER A 108 -1.06 -0.52 -2.32
N ILE A 109 -1.86 -0.29 -3.36
CA ILE A 109 -2.91 -1.24 -3.80
C ILE A 109 -2.32 -2.44 -4.54
N ARG A 110 -1.32 -2.22 -5.41
CA ARG A 110 -0.81 -3.29 -6.30
C ARG A 110 0.39 -4.05 -5.72
N GLY A 111 1.01 -3.55 -4.66
CA GLY A 111 2.17 -4.20 -4.03
C GLY A 111 3.37 -4.31 -4.97
N SER A 112 3.62 -3.27 -5.77
CA SER A 112 4.72 -3.21 -6.73
C SER A 112 6.07 -3.45 -6.04
N PRO A 113 7.02 -4.22 -6.62
CA PRO A 113 8.35 -4.40 -6.06
C PRO A 113 9.12 -3.07 -6.09
N PHE A 114 10.04 -2.92 -5.14
CA PHE A 114 10.82 -1.70 -4.99
C PHE A 114 11.72 -1.43 -6.20
N LEU A 115 12.32 -2.49 -6.75
CA LEU A 115 13.21 -2.48 -7.91
C LEU A 115 12.91 -3.71 -8.77
N HIS A 116 13.03 -3.58 -10.08
CA HIS A 116 13.03 -4.72 -10.98
C HIS A 116 14.45 -5.03 -11.43
N ARG A 117 14.90 -6.25 -11.13
CA ARG A 117 16.16 -6.77 -11.64
C ARG A 117 15.86 -7.56 -12.89
N ASN A 118 16.39 -7.13 -14.04
CA ASN A 118 16.22 -7.88 -15.28
C ASN A 118 16.88 -9.27 -15.11
N PRO A 119 16.12 -10.38 -15.22
CA PRO A 119 16.64 -11.74 -15.02
C PRO A 119 17.72 -12.16 -16.02
N GLN A 120 17.78 -11.51 -17.19
CA GLN A 120 18.67 -11.90 -18.29
C GLN A 120 19.96 -11.06 -18.35
N THR A 121 19.91 -9.79 -17.96
CA THR A 121 21.07 -8.87 -18.04
C THR A 121 21.58 -8.39 -16.69
N GLY A 122 20.88 -8.73 -15.58
CA GLY A 122 21.29 -8.37 -14.22
C GLY A 122 21.22 -6.88 -13.90
N GLN A 123 20.80 -6.04 -14.85
CA GLN A 123 20.67 -4.60 -14.68
C GLN A 123 19.47 -4.27 -13.79
N ILE A 124 19.70 -3.34 -12.87
CA ILE A 124 18.65 -2.77 -12.00
C ILE A 124 17.93 -1.67 -12.77
N GLY A 125 16.68 -1.92 -13.15
CA GLY A 125 15.82 -0.92 -13.76
C GLY A 125 15.17 -0.08 -12.68
N LEU A 126 15.54 1.20 -12.61
CA LEU A 126 14.88 2.18 -11.73
C LEU A 126 13.54 2.64 -12.30
N PHE A 127 13.39 2.60 -13.63
CA PHE A 127 12.18 2.97 -14.36
C PHE A 127 11.57 1.77 -15.07
N SER A 128 10.25 1.67 -15.01
CA SER A 128 9.47 0.65 -15.68
C SER A 128 9.35 0.99 -17.17
N GLY A 129 9.63 0.01 -18.02
CA GLY A 129 9.52 0.17 -19.47
C GLY A 129 8.07 0.12 -19.99
N SER A 130 7.08 0.07 -19.11
CA SER A 130 5.66 -0.08 -19.45
C SER A 130 4.84 1.03 -18.79
N SER A 131 4.05 1.75 -19.58
CA SER A 131 3.22 2.87 -19.14
C SER A 131 2.09 2.50 -18.18
N GLY A 132 1.77 1.20 -18.05
CA GLY A 132 0.77 0.69 -17.11
C GLY A 132 1.33 0.23 -15.76
N TYR A 133 2.65 0.31 -15.57
CA TYR A 133 3.35 -0.14 -14.36
C TYR A 133 4.18 1.00 -13.78
N GLN A 134 4.43 0.96 -12.47
CA GLN A 134 5.24 1.97 -11.79
C GLN A 134 6.02 1.30 -10.65
N PHE A 135 7.32 1.55 -10.53
CA PHE A 135 8.07 1.10 -9.36
C PHE A 135 7.93 2.07 -8.18
N ILE A 136 8.14 1.55 -6.98
CA ILE A 136 8.18 2.39 -5.77
C ILE A 136 9.32 3.42 -5.88
N ALA A 137 10.47 3.04 -6.44
CA ALA A 137 11.60 3.94 -6.67
C ALA A 137 11.23 5.13 -7.59
N GLU A 138 10.53 4.88 -8.71
CA GLU A 138 10.07 5.93 -9.63
C GLU A 138 9.17 6.94 -8.93
N THR A 139 8.29 6.43 -8.07
CA THR A 139 7.32 7.23 -7.32
C THR A 139 8.02 8.21 -6.40
N TYR A 140 9.09 7.79 -5.71
CA TYR A 140 9.90 8.69 -4.87
C TYR A 140 10.67 9.73 -5.69
N VAL A 141 11.18 9.36 -6.87
CA VAL A 141 11.84 10.32 -7.77
C VAL A 141 10.83 11.38 -8.24
N VAL A 142 9.64 10.97 -8.68
CA VAL A 142 8.57 11.88 -9.10
C VAL A 142 8.12 12.78 -7.94
N PHE A 143 7.95 12.23 -6.74
CA PHE A 143 7.61 13.00 -5.54
C PHE A 143 8.65 14.09 -5.25
N PHE A 144 9.94 13.73 -5.30
CA PHE A 144 11.03 14.68 -5.06
C PHE A 144 11.07 15.80 -6.13
N LEU A 145 10.86 15.45 -7.39
CA LEU A 145 10.78 16.43 -8.47
C LEU A 145 9.63 17.42 -8.25
N TYR A 146 8.44 16.96 -7.85
CA TYR A 146 7.33 17.87 -7.56
C TYR A 146 7.60 18.81 -6.39
N ILE A 147 8.28 18.34 -5.34
CA ILE A 147 8.71 19.22 -4.23
C ILE A 147 9.66 20.29 -4.75
N LEU A 148 10.63 19.91 -5.59
CA LEU A 148 11.63 20.84 -6.11
C LEU A 148 10.98 21.92 -7.00
N PHE A 149 10.06 21.55 -7.89
CA PHE A 149 9.30 22.50 -8.69
C PHE A 149 8.43 23.43 -7.84
N LEU A 150 7.76 22.89 -6.82
CA LEU A 150 6.92 23.69 -5.93
C LEU A 150 7.76 24.67 -5.10
N ALA A 151 8.93 24.25 -4.62
CA ALA A 151 9.85 25.10 -3.87
C ALA A 151 10.40 26.25 -4.74
N ASP A 152 10.77 25.97 -5.98
CA ASP A 152 11.21 26.99 -6.95
C ASP A 152 10.10 28.02 -7.21
N TYR A 153 8.88 27.54 -7.48
CA TYR A 153 7.72 28.43 -7.70
C TYR A 153 7.39 29.28 -6.47
N ALA A 154 7.45 28.70 -5.27
CA ALA A 154 7.23 29.42 -4.02
C ALA A 154 8.33 30.47 -3.76
N PHE A 155 9.59 30.15 -4.05
CA PHE A 155 10.70 31.10 -3.96
C PHE A 155 10.55 32.27 -4.94
N PHE A 156 10.17 31.97 -6.18
CA PHE A 156 9.91 32.99 -7.21
C PHE A 156 8.78 33.94 -6.81
N LEU A 157 7.67 33.41 -6.28
CA LEU A 157 6.56 34.22 -5.74
C LEU A 157 6.99 35.06 -4.53
N GLY A 158 7.80 34.49 -3.64
CA GLY A 158 8.36 35.21 -2.50
C GLY A 158 9.17 36.43 -2.93
N LYS A 159 9.99 36.27 -3.97
CA LYS A 159 10.77 37.37 -4.57
C LYS A 159 9.85 38.43 -5.20
N LYS A 160 8.83 38.01 -5.96
CA LYS A 160 7.88 38.93 -6.60
C LYS A 160 7.06 39.74 -5.60
N ASN A 161 6.63 39.13 -4.50
CA ASN A 161 5.90 39.83 -3.42
C ASN A 161 6.81 40.81 -2.66
N PHE A 162 8.09 40.49 -2.50
CA PHE A 162 9.08 41.41 -1.94
C PHE A 162 9.30 42.61 -2.86
N ASP A 163 9.48 42.39 -4.17
CA ASP A 163 9.64 43.47 -5.14
C ASP A 163 8.40 44.38 -5.21
N LEU A 164 7.18 43.83 -5.17
CA LEU A 164 5.93 44.61 -5.15
C LEU A 164 5.70 45.38 -3.85
N GLY A 165 6.22 44.91 -2.71
CA GLY A 165 6.15 45.62 -1.42
C GLY A 165 6.99 46.90 -1.37
N PHE A 166 7.96 47.08 -2.28
CA PHE A 166 8.74 48.30 -2.45
C PHE A 166 8.11 49.32 -3.41
N TYR A 167 7.02 48.96 -4.12
CA TYR A 167 6.36 49.83 -5.09
C TYR A 167 5.05 50.46 -4.61
N PHE A 168 4.63 50.23 -3.35
CA PHE A 168 3.52 50.95 -2.73
C PHE A 168 4.04 51.93 -1.68
N PRO A 169 3.99 53.27 -1.94
CA PRO A 169 4.25 54.30 -0.93
C PRO A 169 3.15 54.36 0.13
#